data_AF-A0A7S3HMZ8-F1
#
_entry.id   AF-A0A7S3HMZ8-F1
#
_cell.length_a   1.000
_cell.length_b   1.000
_cell.length_c   1.000
_cell.angle_alpha   90.00
_cell.angle_beta   90.00
_cell.angle_gamma   90.00
#
_symmetry.space_group_name_H-M   'P 1'
#
loop_
_entity.id
_entity.type
_entity.pdbx_description
1 polymer ?
#
loop_
_entity_poly.entity_id
_entity_poly.type
_entity_poly.pdbx_seq_one_letter_code
_entity_poly.pdbx_strand_id
1 'polypeptide(L)'
;EQIEMTRQSLEEAGDEEELAEFEDEDNIYSQRLEGGLFNLQQVSIILAYACTFDASCRNKAELRLSSEQASLEEVLDTVRDMLLTLRTADLPDLDAEGTGSEADKNGQKEQDSVLSAEKVADQEYKQVLTEWCAVLSTLLEGAEEGSA
;
A
#
# COMPACT_ATOMS: atom_id res chain seq x y z
N GLU A 1 13.13 -3.15 9.93
CA GLU A 1 13.13 -4.25 10.92
C GLU A 1 12.64 -5.56 10.33
N GLN A 2 11.44 -5.65 9.72
CA GLN A 2 10.97 -6.92 9.12
C GLN A 2 11.86 -7.46 7.99
N ILE A 3 12.35 -6.61 7.07
CA ILE A 3 13.26 -7.02 5.98
C ILE A 3 14.55 -7.64 6.53
N GLU A 4 15.11 -7.04 7.59
CA GLU A 4 16.32 -7.53 8.25
C GLU A 4 16.07 -8.86 8.97
N MET A 5 14.90 -9.03 9.60
CA MET A 5 14.50 -10.29 10.26
C MET A 5 14.30 -11.42 9.26
N THR A 6 13.65 -11.16 8.12
CA THR A 6 13.45 -12.17 7.07
C THR A 6 14.78 -12.62 6.49
N ARG A 7 15.68 -11.67 6.16
CA ARG A 7 17.05 -11.96 5.70
C ARG A 7 17.78 -12.86 6.70
N GLN A 8 17.77 -12.48 7.98
CA GLN A 8 18.47 -13.23 9.02
C GLN A 8 17.89 -14.64 9.21
N SER A 9 16.57 -14.81 9.07
CA SER A 9 15.93 -16.14 9.15
C SER A 9 16.32 -17.07 8.00
N LEU A 10 16.48 -16.53 6.78
CA LEU A 10 16.89 -17.29 5.60
C LEU A 10 18.37 -17.67 5.65
N GLU A 11 19.22 -16.76 6.15
CA GLU A 11 20.63 -17.04 6.44
C GLU A 11 20.79 -18.16 7.48
N GLU A 12 19.95 -18.17 8.53
CA GLU A 12 19.94 -19.21 9.56
C GLU A 12 19.38 -20.55 9.06
N ALA A 13 18.44 -20.53 8.10
CA ALA A 13 17.88 -21.73 7.46
C ALA A 13 18.85 -22.38 6.46
N GLY A 14 19.85 -21.64 5.98
CA GLY A 14 20.82 -22.11 4.99
C GLY A 14 20.22 -22.30 3.58
N ASP A 15 19.13 -21.60 3.29
CA ASP A 15 18.48 -21.63 1.97
C ASP A 15 19.10 -20.56 1.05
N GLU A 16 20.21 -20.92 0.41
CA GLU A 16 20.98 -20.02 -0.45
C GLU A 16 20.21 -19.60 -1.72
N GLU A 17 19.22 -20.39 -2.17
CA GLU A 17 18.41 -20.09 -3.36
C GLU A 17 17.35 -19.02 -3.03
N GLU A 18 16.61 -19.22 -1.93
CA GLU A 18 15.61 -18.25 -1.45
C GLU A 18 16.26 -16.93 -1.00
N LEU A 19 17.46 -16.97 -0.42
CA LEU A 19 18.22 -15.78 -0.07
C LEU A 19 18.62 -14.95 -1.31
N ALA A 20 19.04 -15.62 -2.38
CA ALA A 20 19.42 -14.95 -3.63
C ALA A 20 18.22 -14.28 -4.31
N GLU A 21 17.07 -14.96 -4.34
CA GLU A 21 15.83 -14.37 -4.84
C GLU A 21 15.40 -13.16 -3.99
N PHE A 22 15.52 -13.25 -2.67
CA PHE A 22 15.21 -12.15 -1.75
C PHE A 22 16.12 -10.92 -1.98
N GLU A 23 17.43 -11.12 -2.12
CA GLU A 23 18.37 -10.03 -2.39
C GLU A 23 18.13 -9.38 -3.76
N ASP A 24 17.75 -10.16 -4.77
CA ASP A 24 17.37 -9.64 -6.09
C ASP A 24 16.09 -8.80 -6.03
N GLU A 25 15.06 -9.26 -5.32
CA GLU A 25 13.81 -8.53 -5.14
C GLU A 25 14.00 -7.22 -4.35
N ASP A 26 14.79 -7.24 -3.27
CA ASP A 26 15.10 -6.04 -2.46
C ASP A 26 15.90 -5.00 -3.27
N ASN A 27 16.86 -5.46 -4.08
CA ASN A 27 17.61 -4.59 -4.96
C ASN A 27 16.70 -3.97 -6.05
N ILE A 28 15.79 -4.75 -6.64
CA ILE A 28 14.79 -4.25 -7.59
C ILE A 28 13.88 -3.21 -6.91
N TYR A 29 13.42 -3.47 -5.70
CA TYR A 29 12.56 -2.54 -4.95
C TYR A 29 13.30 -1.24 -4.62
N SER A 30 14.55 -1.33 -4.16
CA SER A 30 15.42 -0.18 -3.89
C SER A 30 15.66 0.66 -5.14
N GLN A 31 15.94 0.03 -6.29
CA GLN A 31 16.09 0.74 -7.57
C GLN A 31 14.79 1.45 -7.99
N ARG A 32 13.63 0.87 -7.73
CA ARG A 32 12.34 1.52 -8.00
C ARG A 32 12.12 2.73 -7.09
N LEU A 33 12.46 2.63 -5.80
CA LEU A 33 12.41 3.77 -4.88
C LEU A 33 13.32 4.90 -5.33
N GLU A 34 14.56 4.61 -5.71
CA GLU A 34 15.50 5.59 -6.30
C GLU A 34 14.96 6.18 -7.61
N GLY A 35 14.28 5.36 -8.42
CA GLY A 35 13.56 5.76 -9.62
C GLY A 35 12.31 6.62 -9.36
N GLY A 36 11.96 6.88 -8.10
CA GLY A 36 10.84 7.76 -7.73
C GLY A 36 9.49 7.05 -7.59
N LEU A 37 9.48 5.73 -7.30
CA LEU A 37 8.26 4.95 -7.10
C LEU A 37 7.28 5.62 -6.11
N PHE A 38 7.77 6.17 -5.00
CA PHE A 38 6.91 6.86 -4.03
C PHE A 38 6.20 8.07 -4.65
N ASN A 39 6.91 8.89 -5.42
CA ASN A 39 6.30 10.04 -6.10
C ASN A 39 5.28 9.59 -7.15
N LEU A 40 5.59 8.52 -7.89
CA LEU A 40 4.68 7.94 -8.87
C LEU A 40 3.38 7.48 -8.19
N GLN A 41 3.48 6.74 -7.07
CA GLN A 41 2.33 6.31 -6.28
C GLN A 41 1.47 7.48 -5.78
N GLN A 42 2.10 8.54 -5.25
CA GLN A 42 1.39 9.74 -4.77
C GLN A 42 0.69 10.50 -5.91
N VAL A 43 1.34 10.64 -7.06
CA VAL A 43 0.72 11.30 -8.22
C VAL A 43 -0.43 10.45 -8.77
N SER A 44 -0.26 9.12 -8.82
CA SER A 44 -1.28 8.19 -9.30
C SER A 44 -2.55 8.24 -8.45
N ILE A 45 -2.44 8.31 -7.12
CA ILE A 45 -3.63 8.41 -6.25
C ILE A 45 -4.33 9.76 -6.40
N ILE A 46 -3.60 10.86 -6.54
CA ILE A 46 -4.17 12.19 -6.79
C ILE A 46 -4.89 12.22 -8.14
N LEU A 47 -4.29 11.62 -9.17
CA LEU A 47 -4.88 11.55 -10.50
C LEU A 47 -6.15 10.70 -10.49
N ALA A 48 -6.11 9.50 -9.87
CA ALA A 48 -7.28 8.65 -9.71
C ALA A 48 -8.41 9.37 -8.95
N TYR A 49 -8.09 10.06 -7.85
CA TYR A 49 -9.04 10.90 -7.12
C TYR A 49 -9.73 11.91 -8.05
N ALA A 50 -8.93 12.72 -8.76
CA ALA A 50 -9.44 13.78 -9.61
C ALA A 50 -10.37 13.22 -10.70
N CYS A 51 -10.03 12.05 -11.25
CA CYS A 51 -10.84 11.36 -12.25
C CYS A 51 -12.19 10.85 -11.69
N THR A 52 -12.26 10.51 -10.39
CA THR A 52 -13.52 10.12 -9.73
C THR A 52 -14.50 11.28 -9.60
N PHE A 53 -14.00 12.46 -9.23
CA PHE A 53 -14.87 13.62 -8.94
C PHE A 53 -15.19 14.49 -10.16
N ASP A 54 -14.35 14.46 -11.19
CA ASP A 54 -14.54 15.27 -12.40
C ASP A 54 -14.22 14.47 -13.68
N ALA A 55 -15.26 14.19 -14.46
CA ALA A 55 -15.13 13.53 -15.76
C ALA A 55 -14.26 14.33 -16.75
N SER A 56 -14.16 15.67 -16.61
CA SER A 56 -13.23 16.48 -17.40
C SER A 56 -11.78 16.17 -17.06
N CYS A 57 -11.47 15.91 -15.78
CA CYS A 57 -10.14 15.47 -15.36
C CYS A 57 -9.81 14.10 -15.95
N ARG A 58 -10.77 13.16 -15.93
CA ARG A 58 -10.61 11.84 -16.56
C ARG A 58 -10.27 11.93 -18.04
N ASN A 59 -11.08 12.66 -18.82
CA ASN A 59 -10.84 12.82 -20.26
C ASN A 59 -9.49 13.48 -20.57
N LYS A 60 -9.08 14.46 -19.76
CA LYS A 60 -7.76 15.12 -19.90
C LYS A 60 -6.61 14.18 -19.54
N ALA A 61 -6.79 13.37 -18.49
CA ALA A 61 -5.82 12.37 -18.07
C ALA A 61 -5.62 11.32 -19.17
N GLU A 62 -6.70 10.73 -19.68
CA GLU A 62 -6.66 9.73 -20.76
C GLU A 62 -6.00 10.31 -22.04
N LEU A 63 -6.33 11.55 -22.41
CA LEU A 63 -5.70 12.22 -23.55
C LEU A 63 -4.20 12.46 -23.31
N ARG A 64 -3.80 12.85 -22.10
CA ARG A 64 -2.39 13.12 -21.80
C ARG A 64 -1.58 11.84 -21.69
N LEU A 65 -2.11 10.81 -21.05
CA LEU A 65 -1.47 9.50 -20.88
C LEU A 65 -1.26 8.83 -22.24
N SER A 66 -2.29 8.83 -23.11
CA SER A 66 -2.15 8.28 -24.46
C SER A 66 -1.07 8.96 -25.29
N SER A 67 -0.82 10.26 -25.09
CA SER A 67 0.30 10.97 -25.76
C SER A 67 1.69 10.48 -25.31
N GLU A 68 1.78 9.87 -24.13
CA GLU A 68 3.00 9.32 -23.54
C GLU A 68 3.04 7.78 -23.61
N GLN A 69 2.14 7.15 -24.39
CA GLN A 69 1.97 5.68 -24.47
C GLN A 69 1.62 5.01 -23.14
N ALA A 70 1.03 5.76 -22.22
CA ALA A 70 0.53 5.26 -20.95
C ALA A 70 -1.01 5.17 -20.96
N SER A 71 -1.57 4.39 -20.03
CA SER A 71 -3.02 4.25 -19.86
C SER A 71 -3.48 4.64 -18.47
N LEU A 72 -4.78 4.95 -18.33
CA LEU A 72 -5.38 5.16 -17.01
C LEU A 72 -5.37 3.86 -16.19
N GLU A 73 -5.39 2.70 -16.85
CA GLU A 73 -5.29 1.39 -16.21
C GLU A 73 -3.95 1.21 -15.48
N GLU A 74 -2.82 1.57 -16.12
CA GLU A 74 -1.49 1.51 -15.49
C GLU A 74 -1.38 2.42 -14.25
N VAL A 75 -2.05 3.58 -14.29
CA VAL A 75 -2.17 4.48 -13.13
C VAL A 75 -2.94 3.78 -12.00
N LEU A 76 -4.07 3.14 -12.32
CA LEU A 76 -4.90 2.45 -11.34
C LEU A 76 -4.20 1.21 -10.77
N ASP A 77 -3.41 0.50 -11.56
CA ASP A 77 -2.56 -0.61 -11.08
C ASP A 77 -1.52 -0.12 -10.08
N THR A 78 -0.86 1.01 -10.35
CA THR A 78 0.07 1.63 -9.40
C THR A 78 -0.62 1.97 -8.07
N VAL A 79 -1.85 2.50 -8.14
CA VAL A 79 -2.64 2.79 -6.92
C VAL A 79 -2.98 1.48 -6.20
N ARG A 80 -3.40 0.45 -6.92
CA ARG A 80 -3.74 -0.86 -6.34
C ARG A 80 -2.55 -1.45 -5.59
N ASP A 81 -1.36 -1.44 -6.19
CA ASP A 81 -0.13 -1.96 -5.57
C ASP A 81 0.24 -1.20 -4.29
N MET A 82 0.07 0.13 -4.31
CA MET A 82 0.26 0.94 -3.10
C MET A 82 -0.73 0.55 -2.00
N LEU A 83 -2.02 0.41 -2.32
CA LEU A 83 -3.04 0.04 -1.33
C LEU A 83 -2.83 -1.38 -0.79
N LEU A 84 -2.34 -2.30 -1.62
CA LEU A 84 -1.94 -3.65 -1.18
C LEU A 84 -0.77 -3.58 -0.21
N THR A 85 0.26 -2.79 -0.52
CA THR A 85 1.44 -2.59 0.35
C THR A 85 1.04 -2.00 1.71
N LEU A 86 0.16 -1.01 1.70
CA LEU A 86 -0.37 -0.39 2.91
C LEU A 86 -1.23 -1.37 3.73
N ARG A 87 -2.08 -2.15 3.07
CA ARG A 87 -2.89 -3.20 3.72
C ARG A 87 -2.02 -4.28 4.37
N THR A 88 -0.91 -4.68 3.72
CA THR A 88 0.02 -5.66 4.29
C THR A 88 0.80 -5.10 5.47
N ALA A 89 1.17 -3.81 5.43
CA ALA A 89 1.83 -3.15 6.56
C ALA A 89 0.92 -3.04 7.80
N ASP A 90 -0.40 -3.04 7.60
CA ASP A 90 -1.42 -2.94 8.66
C ASP A 90 -1.89 -4.28 9.24
N LEU A 91 -1.42 -5.42 8.72
CA LEU A 91 -1.70 -6.70 9.33
C LEU A 91 -0.83 -6.83 10.59
N PRO A 92 -1.42 -6.91 11.81
CA PRO A 92 -0.64 -7.28 12.98
C PRO A 92 -0.03 -8.65 12.71
N ASP A 93 1.26 -8.82 12.98
CA ASP A 93 1.97 -10.11 12.89
C ASP A 93 1.12 -11.19 13.57
N LEU A 94 0.39 -11.99 12.77
CA LEU A 94 -0.49 -13.04 13.28
C LEU A 94 0.30 -14.23 13.87
N ASP A 95 1.62 -14.09 13.95
CA ASP A 95 2.56 -15.09 14.45
C ASP A 95 3.24 -14.69 15.77
N ALA A 96 2.94 -13.49 16.32
CA ALA A 96 3.45 -13.07 17.63
C ALA A 96 2.59 -13.62 18.80
N GLU A 97 2.15 -14.88 18.73
CA GLU A 97 1.70 -15.61 19.92
C GLU A 97 2.91 -16.20 20.65
N GLY A 98 3.35 -15.50 21.71
CA GLY A 98 4.05 -16.13 22.81
C GLY A 98 5.31 -15.42 23.29
N THR A 99 5.15 -14.45 24.18
CA THR A 99 5.76 -14.49 25.54
C THR A 99 5.28 -13.29 26.33
N GLY A 100 4.37 -13.53 27.28
CA GLY A 100 4.06 -12.55 28.31
C GLY A 100 5.22 -12.44 29.31
N SER A 101 5.42 -11.24 29.86
CA SER A 101 5.71 -11.12 31.29
C SER A 101 5.38 -9.72 31.80
N GLU A 102 4.77 -9.71 32.98
CA GLU A 102 4.09 -8.60 33.66
C GLU A 102 5.05 -7.58 34.30
N ALA A 103 4.75 -6.28 34.17
CA ALA A 103 4.94 -5.18 35.13
C ALA A 103 4.58 -3.88 34.37
N ASP A 104 3.64 -3.03 34.76
CA ASP A 104 3.62 -2.24 35.98
C ASP A 104 2.25 -1.51 36.08
N LYS A 105 1.54 -1.62 37.22
CA LYS A 105 0.14 -1.19 37.38
C LYS A 105 0.00 0.25 37.87
N ASN A 106 0.64 1.23 37.21
CA ASN A 106 0.48 2.64 37.62
C ASN A 106 0.39 3.69 36.50
N GLY A 107 0.27 3.30 35.22
CA GLY A 107 0.13 4.22 34.06
C GLY A 107 -1.25 4.24 33.38
N GLN A 108 -2.26 3.61 33.98
CA GLN A 108 -3.39 2.99 33.27
C GLN A 108 -4.47 3.95 32.69
N LYS A 109 -4.39 5.27 32.90
CA LYS A 109 -5.41 6.22 32.39
C LYS A 109 -5.03 6.95 31.11
N GLU A 110 -3.75 7.24 30.89
CA GLU A 110 -3.30 7.86 29.63
C GLU A 110 -3.10 6.81 28.54
N GLN A 111 -2.67 5.60 28.92
CA GLN A 111 -2.43 4.50 27.98
C GLN A 111 -3.74 3.97 27.35
N ASP A 112 -4.83 3.86 28.10
CA ASP A 112 -6.15 3.46 27.57
C ASP A 112 -6.74 4.51 26.60
N SER A 113 -6.51 5.81 26.86
CA SER A 113 -6.97 6.88 25.98
C SER A 113 -6.19 6.90 24.66
N VAL A 114 -4.87 6.71 24.70
CA VAL A 114 -4.01 6.65 23.52
C VAL A 114 -4.32 5.41 22.69
N LEU A 115 -4.45 4.23 23.32
CA LEU A 115 -4.86 2.99 22.67
C LEU A 115 -6.25 3.09 22.03
N SER A 116 -7.17 3.88 22.62
CA SER A 116 -8.50 4.11 22.04
C SER A 116 -8.46 5.04 20.82
N ALA A 117 -7.62 6.08 20.84
CA ALA A 117 -7.47 7.01 19.72
C ALA A 117 -6.72 6.37 18.54
N GLU A 118 -5.72 5.54 18.83
CA GLU A 118 -4.96 4.78 17.83
C GLU A 118 -5.85 3.74 17.13
N LYS A 119 -6.72 3.05 17.87
CA LYS A 119 -7.72 2.13 17.29
C LYS A 119 -8.77 2.83 16.43
N VAL A 120 -9.16 4.06 16.78
CA VAL A 120 -10.10 4.86 15.98
C VAL A 120 -9.42 5.34 14.70
N ALA A 121 -8.18 5.82 14.77
CA ALA A 121 -7.41 6.23 13.59
C ALA A 121 -7.17 5.04 12.63
N ASP A 122 -6.88 3.85 13.16
CA ASP A 122 -6.73 2.60 12.40
C ASP A 122 -8.04 2.18 11.71
N GLN A 123 -9.19 2.30 12.40
CA GLN A 123 -10.50 2.04 11.79
C GLN A 123 -10.87 3.04 10.71
N GLU A 124 -10.64 4.34 10.95
CA GLU A 124 -10.86 5.39 9.94
C GLU A 124 -9.96 5.17 8.72
N TYR A 125 -8.70 4.79 8.93
CA TYR A 125 -7.76 4.47 7.87
C TYR A 125 -8.20 3.27 7.02
N LYS A 126 -8.61 2.17 7.65
CA LYS A 126 -9.13 0.97 6.96
C LYS A 126 -10.41 1.25 6.20
N GLN A 127 -11.26 2.11 6.75
CA GLN A 127 -12.48 2.55 6.06
C GLN A 127 -12.13 3.36 4.81
N VAL A 128 -11.20 4.33 4.92
CA VAL A 128 -10.70 5.11 3.77
C VAL A 128 -10.11 4.18 2.70
N LEU A 129 -9.25 3.23 3.07
CA LEU A 129 -8.71 2.22 2.14
C LEU A 129 -9.81 1.45 1.40
N THR A 130 -10.86 1.03 2.12
CA THR A 130 -11.98 0.28 1.54
C THR A 130 -12.81 1.13 0.58
N GLU A 131 -13.10 2.38 0.95
CA GLU A 131 -13.82 3.34 0.12
C GLU A 131 -13.03 3.63 -1.17
N TRP A 132 -11.72 3.79 -1.05
CA TRP A 132 -10.84 3.97 -2.20
C TRP A 132 -10.78 2.76 -3.12
N CYS A 133 -10.68 1.55 -2.58
CA CYS A 133 -10.77 0.33 -3.38
C CYS A 133 -12.08 0.27 -4.17
N ALA A 134 -13.21 0.59 -3.54
CA ALA A 134 -14.51 0.63 -4.19
C ALA A 134 -14.56 1.68 -5.31
N VAL A 135 -14.04 2.89 -5.05
CA VAL A 135 -13.95 3.97 -6.05
C VAL A 135 -13.10 3.55 -7.25
N LEU A 136 -11.95 2.90 -7.03
CA LEU A 136 -11.08 2.45 -8.11
C LEU A 136 -11.74 1.37 -8.96
N SER A 137 -12.49 0.45 -8.35
CA SER A 137 -13.29 -0.54 -9.07
C SER A 137 -14.31 0.12 -10.01
N THR A 138 -15.01 1.17 -9.56
CA THR A 138 -15.96 1.89 -10.43
C THR A 138 -15.29 2.62 -11.60
N LEU A 139 -14.06 3.10 -11.44
CA LEU A 139 -13.31 3.73 -12.52
C LEU A 139 -12.90 2.71 -13.60
N LEU A 140 -12.57 1.48 -13.19
CA LEU A 140 -12.25 0.37 -14.09
C LEU A 140 -13.49 -0.09 -14.87
N GLU A 141 -14.62 -0.28 -14.19
CA GLU A 141 -15.88 -0.68 -14.84
C GLU A 141 -16.39 0.39 -15.82
N GLY A 142 -16.29 1.67 -15.44
CA GLY A 142 -16.63 2.78 -16.32
C GLY A 142 -15.63 3.04 -17.45
N ALA A 143 -14.51 2.32 -17.55
CA ALA A 143 -13.61 2.36 -18.71
C ALA A 143 -14.05 1.41 -19.83
N GLU A 144 -14.80 0.35 -19.51
CA GLU A 144 -15.26 -0.62 -20.50
C GLU A 144 -16.46 -0.11 -21.32
N GLU A 145 -17.31 0.75 -20.76
CA GLU A 145 -18.50 1.27 -21.45
C GLU A 145 -18.19 2.36 -22.50
N GLY A 146 -16.96 2.88 -22.55
CA GLY A 146 -16.53 3.94 -23.47
C GLY A 146 -15.88 3.47 -24.77
N SER A 147 -15.70 2.16 -24.97
CA SER A 147 -14.94 1.58 -26.11
C SER A 147 -15.83 0.89 -27.17
N ALA A 148 -17.09 1.29 -27.32
CA ALA A 148 -18.02 0.75 -28.33
C ALA A 148 -18.36 1.77 -29.44
#